data_AF-A0A960YNS1-F1
#
_entry.id   AF-A0A960YNS1-F1
#
_cell.length_a   1.000
_cell.length_b   1.000
_cell.length_c   1.000
_cell.angle_alpha   90.00
_cell.angle_beta   90.00
_cell.angle_gamma   90.00
#
_symmetry.space_group_name_H-M   'P 1'
#
loop_
_entity.id
_entity.type
_entity.pdbx_description
1 polymer ?
#
loop_
_entity_poly.entity_id
_entity_poly.type
_entity_poly.pdbx_seq_one_letter_code
_entity_poly.pdbx_strand_id
1 'polypeptide(L)'
;MQRIPRTVGVSLAMALSLTFFLSGCGPEPIDVTCNQSVEDLQATQKSQENLYVVRCPANCSDGSLWGTDVYTTDSSICTAARHAGLMGQEGGEAEIEILPGRKSYEGSMRNGVRTGDWPEYKSSFTVR
;
A
#
# COMPACT_ATOMS: atom_id res chain seq x y z
N MET A 1 5.92 59.32 2.66
CA MET A 1 7.32 59.80 2.82
C MET A 1 7.84 59.11 4.08
N GLN A 2 8.92 58.32 4.18
CA GLN A 2 10.12 58.14 3.38
C GLN A 2 10.91 56.90 3.90
N ARG A 3 11.29 56.01 2.97
CA ARG A 3 12.54 55.23 2.80
C ARG A 3 13.28 54.54 3.99
N ILE A 4 13.37 53.20 3.85
CA ILE A 4 14.56 52.29 3.85
C ILE A 4 15.28 51.96 5.18
N PRO A 5 15.44 50.65 5.52
CA PRO A 5 16.55 50.15 6.34
C PRO A 5 17.78 49.75 5.48
N ARG A 6 18.97 50.16 5.93
CA ARG A 6 20.34 49.81 5.49
C ARG A 6 21.07 49.42 6.80
N THR A 7 21.93 48.40 6.96
CA THR A 7 22.75 47.59 6.06
C THR A 7 23.22 46.36 6.86
N VAL A 8 23.22 45.19 6.22
CA VAL A 8 24.25 44.14 6.19
C VAL A 8 25.12 43.89 7.44
N GLY A 9 24.97 42.71 8.02
CA GLY A 9 26.01 41.99 8.77
C GLY A 9 26.12 40.56 8.22
N VAL A 10 27.00 40.35 7.24
CA VAL A 10 27.42 39.01 6.80
C VAL A 10 28.44 38.51 7.81
N SER A 11 28.10 37.45 8.55
CA SER A 11 29.07 36.66 9.30
C SER A 11 29.04 35.21 8.83
N LEU A 12 30.25 34.72 8.61
CA LEU A 12 30.64 33.51 7.88
C LEU A 12 30.61 32.29 8.81
N ALA A 13 30.22 31.14 8.23
CA ALA A 13 30.59 29.77 8.60
C ALA A 13 29.89 29.08 9.82
N MET A 14 28.92 28.21 9.50
CA MET A 14 29.08 26.77 9.75
C MET A 14 28.22 26.03 8.70
N ALA A 15 28.85 25.51 7.66
CA ALA A 15 28.21 24.56 6.76
C ALA A 15 28.08 23.22 7.49
N LEU A 16 27.11 23.07 8.39
CA LEU A 16 26.53 21.76 8.62
C LEU A 16 25.67 21.51 7.40
N SER A 17 26.15 20.64 6.53
CA SER A 17 25.47 20.15 5.34
C SER A 17 24.04 19.78 5.70
N LEU A 18 23.11 20.69 5.44
CA LEU A 18 21.69 20.42 5.43
C LEU A 18 21.42 19.63 4.15
N THR A 19 21.92 18.40 4.10
CA THR A 19 21.33 17.37 3.24
C THR A 19 19.99 17.06 3.87
N PHE A 20 19.04 17.99 3.73
CA PHE A 20 17.63 17.68 3.79
C PHE A 20 17.45 16.73 2.62
N PHE A 21 17.59 15.43 2.92
CA PHE A 21 17.23 14.40 1.97
C PHE A 21 15.83 14.79 1.50
N LEU A 22 15.69 14.99 0.19
CA LEU A 22 14.39 14.97 -0.46
C LEU A 22 13.89 13.52 -0.31
N SER A 23 13.58 13.10 0.92
CA SER A 23 12.74 11.92 1.16
C SER A 23 11.47 12.26 0.41
N GLY A 24 11.27 11.57 -0.71
CA GLY A 24 10.21 11.87 -1.66
C GLY A 24 8.89 12.09 -0.95
N CYS A 25 8.11 13.04 -1.42
CA CYS A 25 6.75 13.27 -0.92
C CYS A 25 5.91 12.01 -1.16
N GLY A 26 5.90 11.06 -0.23
CA GLY A 26 5.12 9.84 -0.29
C GLY A 26 5.38 8.94 0.91
N PRO A 27 4.38 8.15 1.35
CA PRO A 27 4.59 7.12 2.37
C PRO A 27 5.55 6.04 1.84
N GLU A 28 6.46 5.57 2.69
CA GLU A 28 7.36 4.46 2.34
C GLU A 28 6.54 3.16 2.24
N PRO A 29 6.69 2.36 1.16
CA PRO A 29 6.02 1.08 1.02
C PRO A 29 6.39 0.11 2.13
N ILE A 30 5.39 -0.59 2.67
CA ILE A 30 5.59 -1.63 3.68
C ILE A 30 5.91 -2.95 2.97
N ASP A 31 7.09 -3.52 3.22
CA ASP A 31 7.45 -4.84 2.70
C ASP A 31 6.58 -5.92 3.37
N VAL A 32 5.78 -6.62 2.57
CA VAL A 32 4.91 -7.71 3.04
C VAL A 32 5.45 -9.07 2.65
N THR A 33 5.02 -10.13 3.34
CA THR A 33 5.29 -11.50 2.90
C THR A 33 4.23 -11.98 1.90
N CYS A 34 4.54 -13.00 1.09
CA CYS A 34 3.63 -13.50 0.04
C CYS A 34 2.21 -13.83 0.52
N ASN A 35 2.09 -14.36 1.74
CA ASN A 35 0.81 -14.79 2.30
C ASN A 35 0.24 -13.81 3.33
N GLN A 36 0.85 -12.63 3.49
CA GLN A 36 0.37 -11.66 4.45
C GLN A 36 -0.99 -11.12 4.03
N SER A 37 -1.94 -11.16 4.97
CA SER A 37 -3.27 -10.59 4.80
C SER A 37 -3.31 -9.14 5.28
N VAL A 38 -4.40 -8.45 4.94
CA VAL A 38 -4.66 -7.11 5.45
C VAL A 38 -4.94 -7.14 6.96
N GLU A 39 -5.58 -8.20 7.47
CA GLU A 39 -5.80 -8.37 8.91
C GLU A 39 -4.46 -8.47 9.68
N ASP A 40 -3.49 -9.22 9.14
CA ASP A 40 -2.14 -9.32 9.73
C ASP A 40 -1.40 -7.98 9.70
N LEU A 41 -1.55 -7.24 8.59
CA LEU A 41 -0.95 -5.92 8.45
C LEU A 41 -1.53 -4.93 9.48
N GLN A 42 -2.85 -4.93 9.67
CA GLN A 42 -3.53 -4.08 10.65
C GLN A 42 -3.11 -4.36 12.10
N ALA A 43 -2.69 -5.58 12.41
CA ALA A 43 -2.19 -5.94 13.74
C ALA A 43 -0.84 -5.29 14.06
N THR A 44 -0.08 -4.87 13.05
CA THR A 44 1.30 -4.37 13.22
C THR A 44 1.51 -2.94 12.72
N GLN A 45 0.71 -2.48 11.76
CA GLN A 45 0.87 -1.20 11.07
C GLN A 45 -0.40 -0.35 11.17
N LYS A 46 -0.22 0.94 11.42
CA LYS A 46 -1.32 1.91 11.33
C LYS A 46 -1.50 2.32 9.87
N SER A 47 -2.74 2.30 9.39
CA SER A 47 -3.08 2.88 8.10
C SER A 47 -3.01 4.41 8.15
N GLN A 48 -2.78 5.03 7.00
CA GLN A 48 -3.02 6.45 6.80
C GLN A 48 -4.33 6.58 6.03
N GLU A 49 -5.38 7.06 6.68
CA GLU A 49 -6.70 7.23 6.06
C GLU A 49 -7.25 5.95 5.43
N ASN A 50 -7.12 4.79 6.11
CA ASN A 50 -7.50 3.49 5.57
C ASN A 50 -6.72 3.05 4.32
N LEU A 51 -5.56 3.64 4.08
CA LEU A 51 -4.65 3.26 3.00
C LEU A 51 -3.37 2.64 3.55
N TYR A 52 -2.85 1.68 2.79
CA TYR A 52 -1.49 1.16 2.92
C TYR A 52 -0.82 1.19 1.55
N VAL A 53 0.46 1.54 1.51
CA VAL A 53 1.31 1.25 0.36
C VAL A 53 2.16 0.06 0.76
N VAL A 54 2.13 -0.99 -0.04
CA VAL A 54 2.80 -2.26 0.25
C VAL A 54 3.73 -2.64 -0.88
N ARG A 55 4.75 -3.45 -0.57
CA ARG A 55 5.63 -4.05 -1.57
C ARG A 55 5.64 -5.57 -1.43
N CYS A 56 5.24 -6.22 -2.51
CA CYS A 56 5.22 -7.67 -2.64
C CYS A 56 6.56 -8.19 -3.19
N PRO A 57 7.12 -9.25 -2.60
CA PRO A 57 8.35 -9.86 -3.09
C PRO A 57 8.11 -10.62 -4.39
N ALA A 58 9.18 -10.84 -5.15
CA ALA A 58 9.14 -11.67 -6.35
C ALA A 58 8.90 -13.16 -6.02
N ASN A 59 8.36 -13.88 -7.00
CA ASN A 59 8.12 -15.31 -7.02
C ASN A 59 7.22 -15.81 -5.88
N CYS A 60 6.20 -15.04 -5.53
CA CYS A 60 5.18 -15.49 -4.60
C CYS A 60 4.29 -16.56 -5.20
N SER A 61 4.12 -17.66 -4.47
CA SER A 61 3.03 -18.59 -4.68
C SER A 61 1.69 -17.93 -4.34
N ASP A 62 0.63 -18.37 -5.01
CA ASP A 62 -0.73 -17.91 -4.73
C ASP A 62 -1.15 -18.36 -3.33
N GLY A 63 -1.66 -17.42 -2.53
CA GLY A 63 -2.27 -17.66 -1.23
C GLY A 63 -3.80 -17.69 -1.29
N SER A 64 -4.45 -17.73 -0.12
CA SER A 64 -5.92 -17.64 -0.03
C SER A 64 -6.42 -16.31 -0.60
N LEU A 65 -7.46 -16.36 -1.43
CA LEU A 65 -8.04 -15.16 -2.04
C LEU A 65 -9.54 -15.35 -2.32
N TRP A 66 -10.34 -14.41 -1.80
CA TRP A 66 -11.80 -14.44 -1.90
C TRP A 66 -12.35 -13.16 -2.51
N GLY A 67 -13.23 -13.30 -3.50
CA GLY A 67 -13.83 -12.17 -4.21
C GLY A 67 -13.09 -11.71 -5.46
N THR A 68 -13.57 -10.62 -6.04
CA THR A 68 -13.12 -10.04 -7.30
C THR A 68 -13.23 -8.53 -7.23
N ASP A 69 -12.14 -7.81 -7.51
CA ASP A 69 -11.96 -6.35 -7.40
C ASP A 69 -12.10 -5.79 -5.96
N VAL A 70 -12.93 -6.41 -5.14
CA VAL A 70 -13.01 -6.23 -3.70
C VAL A 70 -12.89 -7.60 -3.03
N TYR A 71 -11.91 -7.70 -2.14
CA TYR A 71 -11.48 -8.94 -1.52
C TYR A 71 -11.71 -8.90 0.00
N THR A 72 -11.89 -10.05 0.64
CA THR A 72 -11.98 -10.12 2.11
C THR A 72 -10.62 -9.81 2.72
N THR A 73 -10.60 -9.13 3.88
CA THR A 73 -9.34 -8.69 4.52
C THR A 73 -8.40 -9.81 5.00
N ASP A 74 -8.89 -11.05 5.12
CA ASP A 74 -8.08 -12.25 5.37
C ASP A 74 -7.45 -12.86 4.11
N SER A 75 -7.68 -12.26 2.93
CA SER A 75 -7.04 -12.67 1.69
C SER A 75 -5.59 -12.18 1.58
N SER A 76 -4.75 -12.92 0.84
CA SER A 76 -3.37 -12.56 0.52
C SER A 76 -3.33 -11.30 -0.36
N ILE A 77 -2.61 -10.29 0.12
CA ILE A 77 -2.41 -8.99 -0.54
C ILE A 77 -1.76 -9.18 -1.93
N CYS A 78 -0.66 -9.92 -2.00
CA CYS A 78 0.11 -10.10 -3.23
C CYS A 78 -0.64 -10.95 -4.27
N THR A 79 -1.40 -11.94 -3.81
CA THR A 79 -2.26 -12.74 -4.68
C THR A 79 -3.40 -11.88 -5.26
N ALA A 80 -3.98 -10.99 -4.44
CA ALA A 80 -5.01 -10.05 -4.89
C ALA A 80 -4.47 -9.07 -5.95
N ALA A 81 -3.26 -8.52 -5.75
CA ALA A 81 -2.62 -7.62 -6.70
C ALA A 81 -2.33 -8.30 -8.05
N ARG A 82 -1.83 -9.54 -8.02
CA ARG A 82 -1.66 -10.37 -9.24
C ARG A 82 -2.99 -10.69 -9.91
N HIS A 83 -4.00 -11.07 -9.14
CA HIS A 83 -5.35 -11.33 -9.66
C HIS A 83 -5.96 -10.09 -10.33
N ALA A 84 -5.76 -8.91 -9.75
CA ALA A 84 -6.19 -7.62 -10.33
C ALA A 84 -5.38 -7.21 -11.57
N GLY A 85 -4.22 -7.84 -11.81
CA GLY A 85 -3.35 -7.54 -12.95
C GLY A 85 -2.43 -6.35 -12.72
N LEU A 86 -2.21 -5.96 -11.46
CA LEU A 86 -1.31 -4.86 -11.11
C LEU A 86 0.17 -5.26 -11.16
N MET A 87 0.46 -6.55 -10.96
CA MET A 87 1.83 -7.08 -10.98
C MET A 87 1.86 -8.53 -11.46
N GLY A 88 3.01 -8.97 -11.98
CA GLY A 88 3.32 -10.35 -12.32
C GLY A 88 4.07 -11.09 -11.21
N GLN A 89 4.90 -12.05 -11.61
CA GLN A 89 5.72 -12.84 -10.66
C GLN A 89 6.95 -12.09 -10.16
N GLU A 90 7.30 -10.97 -10.77
CA GLU A 90 8.36 -10.08 -10.32
C GLU A 90 8.03 -9.34 -9.01
N GLY A 91 6.77 -9.39 -8.56
CA GLY A 91 6.30 -8.61 -7.41
C GLY A 91 6.23 -7.11 -7.74
N GLY A 92 6.19 -6.27 -6.72
CA GLY A 92 6.11 -4.82 -6.90
C GLY A 92 5.29 -4.13 -5.84
N GLU A 93 5.06 -2.84 -6.05
CA GLU A 93 4.26 -2.01 -5.15
C GLU A 93 2.80 -2.02 -5.54
N ALA A 94 1.93 -1.93 -4.53
CA ALA A 94 0.50 -1.73 -4.71
C ALA A 94 -0.03 -0.86 -3.57
N GLU A 95 -1.12 -0.14 -3.84
CA GLU A 95 -1.86 0.58 -2.82
C GLU A 95 -3.09 -0.22 -2.42
N ILE A 96 -3.34 -0.32 -1.11
CA ILE A 96 -4.45 -1.05 -0.52
C ILE A 96 -5.39 -0.06 0.12
N GLU A 97 -6.67 -0.10 -0.26
CA GLU A 97 -7.73 0.68 0.37
C GLU A 97 -8.66 -0.23 1.17
N ILE A 98 -8.82 0.07 2.46
CA ILE A 98 -9.71 -0.65 3.39
C ILE A 98 -11.14 -0.17 3.21
N LEU A 99 -12.04 -1.12 2.93
CA LEU A 99 -13.45 -0.89 2.65
C LEU A 99 -14.33 -1.59 3.71
N PRO A 100 -15.58 -1.15 3.89
CA PRO A 100 -16.57 -1.93 4.63
C PRO A 100 -16.75 -3.33 4.06
N GLY A 101 -17.16 -4.28 4.93
CA GLY A 101 -17.53 -5.63 4.53
C GLY A 101 -18.74 -5.70 3.60
N ARG A 102 -18.82 -6.78 2.81
CA ARG A 102 -19.96 -7.11 1.93
C ARG A 102 -20.71 -8.34 2.43
N LYS A 103 -21.96 -8.48 1.98
CA LYS A 103 -22.82 -9.65 2.23
C LYS A 103 -22.44 -10.88 1.43
N SER A 104 -21.72 -10.70 0.33
CA SER A 104 -21.17 -11.76 -0.51
C SER A 104 -20.02 -11.23 -1.36
N TYR A 105 -19.16 -12.16 -1.76
CA TYR A 105 -18.01 -11.95 -2.64
C TYR A 105 -18.06 -13.02 -3.72
N GLU A 106 -18.00 -12.61 -4.98
CA GLU A 106 -17.98 -13.50 -6.13
C GLU A 106 -16.54 -13.76 -6.56
N GLY A 107 -16.16 -15.02 -6.62
CA GLY A 107 -14.87 -15.47 -7.09
C GLY A 107 -14.77 -15.41 -8.62
N SER A 108 -13.55 -15.29 -9.15
CA SER A 108 -13.31 -15.32 -10.59
C SER A 108 -11.94 -15.90 -10.93
N MET A 109 -11.65 -15.99 -12.23
CA MET A 109 -10.35 -16.36 -12.77
C MET A 109 -9.84 -15.19 -13.61
N ARG A 110 -8.81 -14.49 -13.13
CA ARG A 110 -8.17 -13.38 -13.85
C ARG A 110 -6.67 -13.47 -13.71
N ASN A 111 -5.95 -13.08 -14.77
CA ASN A 111 -4.48 -12.99 -14.77
C ASN A 111 -3.78 -14.29 -14.28
N GLY A 112 -4.37 -15.45 -14.58
CA GLY A 112 -3.82 -16.75 -14.18
C GLY A 112 -4.05 -17.14 -12.71
N VAL A 113 -4.73 -16.28 -11.93
CA VAL A 113 -5.05 -16.51 -10.51
C VAL A 113 -6.54 -16.82 -10.38
N ARG A 114 -6.89 -17.82 -9.57
CA ARG A 114 -8.28 -18.18 -9.24
C ARG A 114 -8.62 -17.70 -7.84
N THR A 115 -9.79 -17.11 -7.68
CA THR A 115 -10.35 -16.74 -6.37
C THR A 115 -11.60 -17.57 -6.08
N GLY A 116 -11.95 -17.67 -4.81
CA GLY A 116 -13.19 -18.32 -4.39
C GLY A 116 -14.30 -17.33 -4.06
N ASP A 117 -15.53 -17.83 -4.05
CA ASP A 117 -16.66 -17.13 -3.47
C ASP A 117 -16.54 -17.07 -1.95
N TRP A 118 -17.13 -16.05 -1.34
CA TRP A 118 -17.28 -15.98 0.11
C TRP A 118 -18.63 -15.37 0.49
N PRO A 119 -19.27 -15.84 1.57
CA PRO A 119 -20.49 -15.22 2.10
C PRO A 119 -20.17 -13.87 2.76
N GLU A 120 -20.99 -13.46 3.73
CA GLU A 120 -20.76 -12.21 4.45
C GLU A 120 -19.40 -12.19 5.16
N TYR A 121 -18.71 -11.06 5.06
CA TYR A 121 -17.46 -10.81 5.78
C TYR A 121 -17.41 -9.37 6.30
N LYS A 122 -16.76 -9.18 7.45
CA LYS A 122 -16.80 -7.93 8.25
C LYS A 122 -16.08 -6.74 7.60
N SER A 123 -15.04 -6.99 6.79
CA SER A 123 -14.17 -5.95 6.25
C SER A 123 -13.55 -6.39 4.92
N SER A 124 -13.44 -5.46 3.96
CA SER A 124 -12.91 -5.74 2.63
C SER A 124 -11.70 -4.86 2.32
N PHE A 125 -11.03 -5.15 1.21
CA PHE A 125 -10.07 -4.23 0.61
C PHE A 125 -10.13 -4.26 -0.91
N THR A 126 -9.60 -3.21 -1.54
CA THR A 126 -9.28 -3.19 -2.96
C THR A 126 -7.81 -2.84 -3.17
N VAL A 127 -7.29 -3.14 -4.35
CA VAL A 127 -5.89 -2.95 -4.73
C VAL A 127 -5.83 -2.04 -5.95
N ARG A 128 -4.91 -1.07 -5.96
CA ARG A 128 -4.69 -0.13 -7.07
C ARG A 128 -3.23 0.22 -7.28
#